data_AF-A0A951L119-F1
#
_entry.id   AF-A0A951L119-F1
#
_cell.length_a   1.000
_cell.length_b   1.000
_cell.length_c   1.000
_cell.angle_alpha   90.00
_cell.angle_beta   90.00
_cell.angle_gamma   90.00
#
_symmetry.space_group_name_H-M   'P 1'
#
loop_
_entity.id
_entity.type
_entity.pdbx_description
1 polymer ?
#
loop_
_entity_poly.entity_id
_entity_poly.type
_entity_poly.pdbx_seq_one_letter_code
_entity_poly.pdbx_strand_id
1 'polypeptide(L)'
;MFDKQAFPVPDVRIDPPFEDYLHFGRGLHTCFGAEINRVHLPALAVALFEGPRVARAAGQAGQMAWDGPYPASMTVSFATHTSGSAPERSDT
;
A
#
# COMPACT_ATOMS: atom_id res chain seq x y z
N MET A 1 -7.89 -3.92 12.15
CA MET A 1 -7.77 -4.54 13.48
C MET A 1 -8.97 -5.44 13.67
N PHE A 2 -8.82 -6.61 14.31
CA PHE A 2 -9.85 -7.66 14.32
C PHE A 2 -10.58 -7.79 15.67
N ASP A 3 -10.18 -7.02 16.67
CA ASP A 3 -10.90 -6.94 17.95
C ASP A 3 -12.26 -6.26 17.73
N LYS A 4 -13.34 -7.01 17.88
CA LYS A 4 -14.71 -6.55 17.64
C LYS A 4 -15.22 -5.57 18.70
N GLN A 5 -14.61 -5.54 19.88
CA GLN A 5 -14.98 -4.58 20.92
C GLN A 5 -14.46 -3.18 20.57
N ALA A 6 -13.21 -3.11 20.10
CA ALA A 6 -12.60 -1.85 19.66
C ALA A 6 -12.99 -1.47 18.21
N PHE A 7 -13.22 -2.45 17.34
CA PHE A 7 -13.55 -2.28 15.92
C PHE A 7 -14.83 -3.04 15.56
N PRO A 8 -16.02 -2.44 15.78
CA PRO A 8 -17.30 -3.09 15.52
C PRO A 8 -17.51 -3.51 14.05
N VAL A 9 -16.82 -2.83 13.13
CA VAL A 9 -16.81 -3.13 11.69
C VAL A 9 -15.35 -3.38 11.28
N PRO A 10 -14.91 -4.64 11.14
CA PRO A 10 -13.50 -5.02 10.96
C PRO A 10 -12.95 -4.79 9.54
N ASP A 11 -13.62 -3.97 8.73
CA ASP A 11 -13.28 -3.75 7.33
C ASP A 11 -12.09 -2.80 7.15
N VAL A 12 -11.44 -2.86 5.99
CA VAL A 12 -10.36 -1.93 5.61
C VAL A 12 -10.97 -0.54 5.39
N ARG A 13 -10.63 0.41 6.27
CA ARG A 13 -10.96 1.82 6.13
C ARG A 13 -9.72 2.59 5.70
N ILE A 14 -9.90 3.60 4.85
CA ILE A 14 -8.80 4.45 4.36
C ILE A 14 -8.44 5.52 5.40
N ASP A 15 -9.41 5.99 6.18
CA ASP A 15 -9.23 7.05 7.17
C ASP A 15 -9.64 6.65 8.61
N PRO A 16 -9.18 5.51 9.16
CA PRO A 16 -9.48 5.19 10.55
C PRO A 16 -8.56 5.96 11.51
N PRO A 17 -8.99 6.25 12.75
CA PRO A 17 -8.12 6.89 13.74
C PRO A 17 -6.91 5.99 14.02
N PHE A 18 -5.71 6.55 13.86
CA PHE A 18 -4.46 5.78 14.01
C PHE A 18 -4.25 5.26 15.44
N GLU A 19 -4.73 6.01 16.43
CA GLU A 19 -4.59 5.71 17.86
C GLU A 19 -5.33 4.45 18.31
N ASP A 20 -6.31 3.99 17.54
CA ASP A 20 -7.07 2.78 17.83
C ASP A 20 -6.27 1.51 17.50
N TYR A 21 -5.16 1.62 16.76
CA TYR A 21 -4.37 0.48 16.30
C TYR A 21 -3.14 0.21 17.17
N LEU A 22 -2.87 -1.09 17.37
CA LEU A 22 -1.71 -1.58 18.09
C LEU A 22 -0.56 -2.03 17.18
N HIS A 23 -0.51 -1.57 15.93
CA HIS A 23 0.54 -1.96 14.96
C HIS A 23 1.96 -1.69 15.45
N PHE A 24 2.13 -0.64 16.26
CA PHE A 24 3.41 -0.25 16.85
C PHE A 24 3.48 -0.51 18.36
N GLY A 25 2.53 -1.26 18.92
CA GLY A 25 2.43 -1.49 20.35
C GLY A 25 2.10 -0.23 21.16
N ARG A 26 2.22 -0.33 22.49
CA ARG A 26 1.94 0.77 23.44
C ARG A 26 2.80 0.61 24.70
N GLY A 27 3.12 1.71 25.37
CA GLY A 27 3.86 1.73 26.63
C GLY A 27 5.38 1.71 26.43
N LEU A 28 6.10 1.14 27.40
CA LEU A 28 7.58 1.14 27.43
C LEU A 28 8.24 0.49 26.20
N HIS A 29 7.51 -0.39 25.50
CA HIS A 29 7.99 -1.09 24.31
C HIS A 29 7.25 -0.66 23.04
N THR A 30 6.74 0.57 23.00
CA THR A 30 6.23 1.16 21.74
C THR A 30 7.35 1.14 20.70
N CYS A 31 7.02 0.75 19.47
CA CYS A 31 7.99 0.63 18.39
C CYS A 31 8.76 1.93 18.20
N PHE A 32 10.07 1.88 18.40
CA PHE A 32 10.95 3.03 18.20
C PHE A 32 10.83 3.62 16.78
N GLY A 33 10.57 2.77 15.79
CA GLY A 33 10.39 3.17 14.39
C GLY A 33 8.99 3.67 14.03
N ALA A 34 8.09 3.91 14.99
CA ALA A 34 6.72 4.35 14.68
C ALA A 34 6.71 5.64 13.85
N GLU A 35 7.44 6.67 14.28
CA GLU A 35 7.50 7.95 13.56
C GLU A 35 8.19 7.85 12.20
N ILE A 36 9.20 6.98 12.08
CA ILE A 36 9.85 6.70 10.79
C ILE A 36 8.84 6.08 9.82
N ASN A 37 8.10 5.07 10.27
CA ASN A 37 7.13 4.38 9.42
C ASN A 37 5.91 5.25 9.08
N ARG A 38 5.53 6.20 9.94
CA ARG A 38 4.48 7.20 9.65
C ARG A 38 4.80 8.05 8.43
N VAL A 39 6.08 8.23 8.10
CA VAL A 39 6.52 8.94 6.88
C VAL A 39 6.85 7.97 5.76
N HIS A 40 7.57 6.90 6.06
CA HIS A 40 8.13 6.01 5.05
C HIS A 40 7.07 5.18 4.32
N LEU A 41 6.09 4.62 5.04
CA LEU A 41 5.05 3.79 4.41
C LEU A 41 4.16 4.60 3.44
N PRO A 42 3.67 5.80 3.80
CA PRO A 42 2.96 6.65 2.85
C PRO A 42 3.83 7.06 1.66
N ALA A 43 5.11 7.40 1.87
CA ALA A 43 6.01 7.79 0.78
C ALA A 43 6.20 6.65 -0.25
N LEU A 44 6.37 5.41 0.21
CA LEU A 44 6.43 4.24 -0.68
C LEU A 44 5.13 4.03 -1.46
N ALA A 45 3.97 4.21 -0.80
CA ALA A 45 2.68 4.08 -1.46
C ALA A 45 2.46 5.19 -2.50
N VAL A 46 2.81 6.44 -2.19
CA VAL A 46 2.76 7.56 -3.14
C VAL A 46 3.64 7.27 -4.35
N ALA A 47 4.91 6.90 -4.15
CA ALA A 47 5.82 6.59 -5.24
C ALA A 47 5.31 5.46 -6.14
N LEU A 48 4.65 4.44 -5.56
CA LEU A 48 4.04 3.35 -6.32
C LEU A 48 2.84 3.82 -7.17
N PHE A 49 2.01 4.73 -6.64
CA PHE A 49 0.78 5.17 -7.28
C PHE A 49 0.93 6.41 -8.18
N GLU A 50 2.01 7.18 -8.07
CA GLU A 50 2.38 8.22 -9.04
C GLU A 50 2.83 7.63 -10.39
N GLY A 51 3.24 6.37 -10.41
CA GLY A 51 3.62 5.63 -11.60
C GLY A 51 2.43 5.17 -12.46
N PRO A 52 2.69 4.29 -13.46
CA PRO A 52 1.62 3.67 -14.22
C PRO A 52 0.62 2.94 -13.32
N ARG A 53 -0.66 2.98 -13.71
CA ARG A 53 -1.75 2.35 -12.95
C ARG A 53 -1.40 0.89 -12.61
N VAL A 54 -1.36 0.59 -11.32
CA VAL A 54 -1.12 -0.76 -10.80
C VAL A 54 -2.44 -1.51 -10.66
N ALA A 55 -2.47 -2.75 -11.16
CA ALA A 55 -3.59 -3.67 -10.97
C ALA A 55 -3.06 -5.06 -10.57
N ARG A 56 -3.87 -5.86 -9.87
CA ARG A 56 -3.53 -7.26 -9.60
C ARG A 56 -3.53 -8.05 -10.91
N ALA A 57 -2.60 -9.00 -11.05
CA ALA A 57 -2.64 -9.95 -12.16
C ALA A 57 -3.93 -10.79 -12.15
N ALA A 58 -4.30 -11.35 -13.29
CA ALA A 58 -5.48 -12.20 -13.37
C ALA A 58 -5.28 -13.55 -12.63
N GLY A 59 -6.38 -14.13 -12.15
CA GLY A 59 -6.40 -15.47 -11.58
C GLY A 59 -5.66 -15.60 -10.24
N GLN A 60 -5.01 -16.74 -10.03
CA GLN A 60 -4.34 -17.06 -8.76
C GLN A 60 -3.08 -16.21 -8.53
N ALA A 61 -2.38 -15.78 -9.59
CA ALA A 61 -1.16 -14.99 -9.48
C ALA A 61 -1.38 -13.60 -8.86
N GLY A 62 -2.57 -13.01 -9.05
CA GLY A 62 -2.94 -11.73 -8.43
C GLY A 62 -3.47 -11.85 -7.00
N GLN A 63 -3.55 -13.06 -6.44
CA GLN A 63 -3.89 -13.27 -5.05
C GLN A 63 -2.61 -13.26 -4.20
N MET A 64 -2.77 -12.91 -2.93
CA MET A 64 -1.65 -12.83 -1.99
C MET A 64 -1.25 -14.24 -1.57
N ALA A 65 -0.02 -14.63 -1.86
CA ALA A 65 0.60 -15.82 -1.30
C ALA A 65 1.13 -15.49 0.10
N TRP A 66 0.99 -16.44 1.01
CA TRP A 66 1.36 -16.28 2.42
C TRP A 66 2.45 -17.28 2.80
N ASP A 67 3.40 -16.82 3.60
CA ASP A 67 4.35 -17.67 4.31
C ASP A 67 4.30 -17.28 5.80
N GLY A 68 3.61 -18.12 6.59
CA GLY A 68 3.24 -17.77 7.95
C GLY A 68 2.33 -16.54 8.02
N PRO A 69 2.56 -15.60 8.95
CA PRO A 69 1.69 -14.44 9.16
C PRO A 69 1.97 -13.28 8.18
N TYR A 70 2.97 -13.41 7.30
CA TYR A 70 3.39 -12.34 6.40
C TYR A 70 3.12 -12.69 4.94
N PRO A 71 2.74 -11.70 4.11
CA PRO A 71 2.59 -11.93 2.68
C PRO A 71 3.97 -12.21 2.06
N ALA A 72 4.05 -13.28 1.29
CA ALA A 72 5.27 -13.69 0.60
C ALA A 72 5.36 -13.06 -0.80
N SER A 73 4.25 -13.05 -1.55
CA SER A 73 4.22 -12.47 -2.90
C SER A 73 2.80 -12.16 -3.37
N MET A 74 2.69 -11.26 -4.35
CA MET A 74 1.48 -10.99 -5.12
C MET A 74 1.90 -10.39 -6.47
N THR A 75 1.50 -10.99 -7.58
CA THR A 75 1.82 -10.47 -8.90
C THR A 75 0.91 -9.30 -9.26
N VAL A 76 1.51 -8.22 -9.75
CA VAL A 76 0.81 -7.02 -10.24
C VAL A 76 1.18 -6.76 -11.69
N SER A 77 0.27 -6.12 -12.41
CA SER A 77 0.49 -5.57 -13.75
C SER A 77 0.49 -4.04 -13.67
N PHE A 78 1.38 -3.41 -14.43
CA PHE A 78 1.40 -1.97 -14.64
C PHE A 78 0.76 -1.68 -15.99
N ALA A 79 -0.11 -0.66 -16.06
CA ALA A 79 -0.56 -0.15 -17.35
C ALA A 79 0.65 0.30 -18.17
N THR A 80 0.71 -0.06 -19.44
CA THR A 80 1.66 0.56 -20.36
C THR A 80 1.33 2.04 -20.43
N HIS A 81 2.25 2.90 -19.97
CA HIS A 81 2.20 4.32 -20.30
C HIS A 81 2.31 4.42 -21.83
N THR A 82 1.21 4.72 -22.51
CA THR A 82 1.29 5.20 -23.89
C THR A 82 1.99 6.55 -23.79
N SER A 83 3.30 6.58 -24.01
CA SER A 83 3.99 7.85 -24.24
C SER A 83 3.30 8.49 -25.44
N GLY A 84 2.50 9.54 -25.20
CA GLY A 84 2.02 10.38 -26.29
C GLY A 84 3.24 10.76 -27.12
N SER A 85 3.17 10.53 -28.43
CA SER A 85 4.19 10.97 -29.36
C SER A 85 4.50 12.44 -29.07
N ALA A 86 5.77 12.75 -28.80
CA ALA A 86 6.21 14.12 -28.69
C ALA A 86 5.73 14.88 -29.93
N PRO A 87 5.18 16.11 -29.81
CA PRO A 87 4.87 16.90 -30.98
C PRO A 87 6.16 17.09 -31.77
N GLU A 88 6.15 16.63 -33.02
CA GLU A 88 7.21 16.85 -33.99
C GLU A 88 7.42 18.37 -34.07
N ARG A 89 8.57 18.84 -33.57
CA ARG A 89 8.96 20.24 -33.73
C ARG A 89 9.18 20.46 -35.22
N SER A 90 8.23 21.11 -35.87
CA SER A 90 8.41 21.63 -37.21
C SER A 90 9.36 22.82 -37.13
N ASP A 91 10.63 22.59 -37.44
CA ASP A 91 11.56 23.68 -37.76
C ASP A 91 11.15 24.25 -39.12
N THR A 92 10.52 25.42 -39.08
CA THR A 92 10.40 26.37 -40.21
C THR A 92 10.82 27.74 -39.73
#